data_AF-A0A525IN29-F1
#
_entry.id   AF-A0A525IN29-F1
#
_cell.length_a   1.000
_cell.length_b   1.000
_cell.length_c   1.000
_cell.angle_alpha   90.00
_cell.angle_beta   90.00
_cell.angle_gamma   90.00
#
_symmetry.space_group_name_H-M   'P 1'
#
loop_
_entity.id
_entity.type
_entity.pdbx_description
1 polymer ?
#
loop_
_entity_poly.entity_id
_entity_poly.type
_entity_poly.pdbx_seq_one_letter_code
_entity_poly.pdbx_strand_id
1 'polypeptide(L)'
;MNTLFWLVVTAVVVHGLIAGISFDVATVKLPTRKRIGVTAYAQFARGNDLGNGVLVYPTIAILALLLVAGATLAAHLTHRSDAVMFPLFAACGGTIAHFLCTALAAPNMLSLRSVSNDEAFLARKLDAFATWHGYRTLFQFLTFVALVWALVAINQVA
;
A
#
# COMPACT_ATOMS: atom_id res chain seq x y z
N MET A 1 -1.20 -5.36 28.89
CA MET A 1 -1.74 -5.25 27.51
C MET A 1 -1.45 -6.55 26.77
N ASN A 2 -2.41 -7.10 26.05
CA ASN A 2 -2.29 -8.42 25.42
C ASN A 2 -1.51 -8.38 24.09
N THR A 3 -1.03 -9.54 23.61
CA THR A 3 -0.26 -9.67 22.36
C THR A 3 -0.99 -9.11 21.13
N LEU A 4 -2.32 -9.30 21.07
CA LEU A 4 -3.15 -8.77 19.98
C LEU A 4 -3.08 -7.25 19.87
N PHE A 5 -3.14 -6.54 20.99
CA PHE A 5 -3.04 -5.09 21.02
C PHE A 5 -1.74 -4.61 20.35
N TRP A 6 -0.60 -5.19 20.74
CA TRP A 6 0.69 -4.79 20.17
C TRP A 6 0.85 -5.17 18.70
N LEU A 7 0.26 -6.30 18.27
CA LEU A 7 0.19 -6.65 16.85
C LEU A 7 -0.59 -5.61 16.05
N VAL A 8 -1.77 -5.19 16.54
CA VAL A 8 -2.60 -4.18 15.87
C VAL A 8 -1.93 -2.81 15.88
N VAL A 9 -1.30 -2.39 16.98
CA VAL A 9 -0.50 -1.14 17.01
C VAL A 9 0.60 -1.16 15.95
N THR A 10 1.35 -2.26 15.86
CA THR A 10 2.42 -2.40 14.87
C THR A 10 1.85 -2.40 13.45
N ALA A 11 0.73 -3.08 13.22
CA ALA A 11 0.02 -3.07 11.94
C ALA A 11 -0.43 -1.64 11.55
N VAL A 12 -0.99 -0.87 12.49
CA VAL A 12 -1.40 0.53 12.29
C VAL A 12 -0.21 1.39 11.87
N VAL A 13 0.93 1.28 12.56
CA VAL A 13 2.13 2.06 12.24
C VAL A 13 2.63 1.73 10.83
N VAL A 14 2.78 0.44 10.51
CA VAL A 14 3.31 0.02 9.20
C VAL A 14 2.36 0.37 8.06
N HIS A 15 1.05 0.13 8.21
CA HIS A 15 0.06 0.50 7.20
C HIS A 15 -0.11 2.02 7.07
N GLY A 16 0.05 2.77 8.16
CA GLY A 16 0.06 4.23 8.12
C GLY A 16 1.22 4.78 7.29
N LEU A 17 2.43 4.21 7.46
CA LEU A 17 3.58 4.54 6.61
C LEU A 17 3.32 4.24 5.13
N ILE A 18 2.78 3.06 4.82
CA ILE A 18 2.44 2.65 3.45
C ILE A 18 1.38 3.56 2.82
N ALA A 19 0.33 3.88 3.57
CA ALA A 19 -0.74 4.77 3.14
C ALA A 19 -0.18 6.17 2.85
N GLY A 20 0.69 6.69 3.74
CA GLY A 20 1.36 7.99 3.55
C GLY A 20 2.27 8.02 2.32
N ILE A 21 3.13 7.01 2.13
CA ILE A 21 4.00 6.90 0.93
C ILE A 21 3.14 6.86 -0.34
N SER A 22 2.06 6.09 -0.31
CA SER A 22 1.21 5.91 -1.50
C SER A 22 0.39 7.16 -1.80
N PHE A 23 -0.06 7.88 -0.77
CA PHE A 23 -0.68 9.18 -0.90
C PHE A 23 0.28 10.20 -1.54
N ASP A 24 1.52 10.29 -1.06
CA ASP A 24 2.56 11.15 -1.65
C ASP A 24 2.80 10.81 -3.13
N VAL A 25 2.92 9.51 -3.46
CA VAL A 25 3.13 9.11 -4.85
C VAL A 25 1.93 9.48 -5.73
N ALA A 26 0.71 9.21 -5.29
CA ALA A 26 -0.51 9.48 -6.04
C ALA A 26 -0.77 10.98 -6.25
N THR A 27 -0.51 11.81 -5.24
CA THR A 27 -0.92 13.21 -5.21
C THR A 27 0.20 14.20 -5.56
N VAL A 28 1.46 13.82 -5.35
CA VAL A 28 2.62 14.70 -5.54
C VAL A 28 3.53 14.20 -6.66
N LYS A 29 4.07 12.98 -6.52
CA LYS A 29 5.09 12.47 -7.46
C LYS A 29 4.48 12.23 -8.84
N LEU A 30 3.44 11.41 -8.95
CA LEU A 30 2.87 11.06 -10.24
C LEU A 30 2.37 12.27 -11.04
N PRO A 31 1.67 13.26 -10.45
CA PRO A 31 1.27 14.47 -11.18
C PRO A 31 2.45 15.29 -11.71
N THR A 32 3.63 15.21 -11.07
CA THR A 32 4.83 15.94 -11.50
C THR A 32 5.26 15.55 -12.92
N ARG A 33 4.96 14.33 -13.39
CA ARG A 33 5.23 13.90 -14.78
C ARG A 33 4.64 14.83 -15.84
N LYS A 34 3.52 15.49 -15.54
CA LYS A 34 2.85 16.45 -16.43
C LYS A 34 3.55 17.80 -16.50
N ARG A 35 4.42 18.11 -15.53
CA ARG A 35 5.15 19.38 -15.43
C ARG A 35 6.57 19.28 -15.97
N ILE A 36 7.25 18.17 -15.70
CA ILE A 36 8.66 17.96 -16.10
C ILE A 36 8.82 17.14 -17.38
N GLY A 37 7.72 16.60 -17.93
CA GLY A 37 7.71 15.71 -19.08
C GLY A 37 7.90 14.24 -18.72
N VAL A 38 7.40 13.36 -19.59
CA VAL A 38 7.37 11.90 -19.36
C VAL A 38 8.76 11.28 -19.35
N THR A 39 9.67 11.78 -20.19
CA THR A 39 11.05 11.29 -20.29
C THR A 39 11.84 11.58 -19.01
N ALA A 40 11.78 12.82 -18.51
CA ALA A 40 12.43 13.20 -17.26
C ALA A 40 11.85 12.45 -16.06
N TYR A 41 10.52 12.28 -16.01
CA TYR A 41 9.89 11.49 -14.97
C TYR A 41 10.30 10.02 -15.01
N ALA A 42 10.40 9.42 -16.20
CA ALA A 42 10.85 8.03 -16.35
C ALA A 42 12.29 7.84 -15.84
N GLN A 43 13.18 8.82 -16.08
CA GLN A 43 14.53 8.80 -15.49
C GLN A 43 14.50 8.88 -13.96
N PHE A 44 13.68 9.76 -13.40
CA PHE A 44 13.45 9.83 -11.95
C PHE A 44 12.94 8.49 -11.40
N ALA A 45 11.90 7.91 -12.01
CA ALA A 45 11.30 6.64 -11.59
C ALA A 45 12.29 5.47 -11.67
N ARG A 46 13.20 5.46 -12.65
CA ARG A 46 14.28 4.47 -12.72
C ARG A 46 15.23 4.56 -11.52
N GLY A 47 15.60 5.77 -11.12
CA GLY A 47 16.47 5.98 -9.96
C GLY A 47 15.77 5.76 -8.62
N ASN A 48 14.49 6.12 -8.53
CA ASN A 48 13.68 6.03 -7.31
C ASN A 48 13.02 4.65 -7.17
N ASP A 49 11.99 4.39 -7.98
CA ASP A 49 11.12 3.22 -7.88
C ASP A 49 11.83 1.92 -8.33
N LEU A 50 12.65 1.99 -9.37
CA LEU A 50 13.42 0.83 -9.88
C LEU A 50 14.83 0.70 -9.29
N GLY A 51 15.27 1.73 -8.55
CA GLY A 51 16.46 1.70 -7.71
C GLY A 51 16.14 1.07 -6.36
N ASN A 52 16.18 1.85 -5.28
CA ASN A 52 15.91 1.36 -3.93
C ASN A 52 14.46 0.86 -3.76
N GLY A 53 13.51 1.41 -4.51
CA GLY A 53 12.09 1.03 -4.43
C GLY A 53 11.81 -0.44 -4.71
N VAL A 54 12.63 -1.10 -5.53
CA VAL A 54 12.53 -2.54 -5.84
C VAL A 54 12.68 -3.42 -4.60
N LEU A 55 13.46 -2.98 -3.61
CA LEU A 55 13.62 -3.71 -2.35
C LEU A 55 12.69 -3.15 -1.27
N VAL A 56 12.69 -1.82 -1.08
CA VAL A 56 11.99 -1.17 0.03
C VAL A 56 10.49 -1.42 -0.01
N TYR A 57 9.85 -1.27 -1.19
CA TYR A 57 8.39 -1.36 -1.30
C TYR A 57 7.85 -2.79 -1.09
N PRO A 58 8.43 -3.84 -1.70
CA PRO A 58 7.98 -5.21 -1.41
C PRO A 58 8.22 -5.63 0.04
N THR A 59 9.36 -5.26 0.64
CA THR A 59 9.67 -5.62 2.03
C THR A 59 8.63 -5.05 3.01
N ILE A 60 8.32 -3.76 2.91
CA ILE A 60 7.32 -3.15 3.79
C ILE A 60 5.90 -3.69 3.51
N ALA A 61 5.56 -3.96 2.24
CA ALA A 61 4.26 -4.52 1.88
C ALA A 61 4.06 -5.94 2.41
N ILE A 62 5.08 -6.79 2.36
CA ILE A 62 5.04 -8.16 2.91
C ILE A 62 4.92 -8.10 4.43
N LEU A 63 5.69 -7.24 5.10
CA LEU A 63 5.57 -7.05 6.55
C LEU A 63 4.13 -6.63 6.93
N ALA A 64 3.56 -5.67 6.20
CA ALA A 64 2.21 -5.18 6.43
C ALA A 64 1.14 -6.27 6.26
N LEU A 65 1.31 -7.14 5.25
CA LEU A 65 0.46 -8.30 5.02
C LEU A 65 0.52 -9.29 6.20
N LEU A 66 1.74 -9.63 6.64
CA LEU A 66 1.94 -10.58 7.75
C LEU A 66 1.36 -10.04 9.05
N LEU A 67 1.49 -8.73 9.32
CA LEU A 67 0.95 -8.09 10.52
C LEU A 67 -0.58 -8.11 10.55
N VAL A 68 -1.25 -7.76 9.45
CA VAL A 68 -2.73 -7.79 9.42
C VAL A 68 -3.27 -9.22 9.48
N ALA A 69 -2.63 -10.17 8.79
CA ALA A 69 -3.01 -11.58 8.85
C ALA A 69 -2.81 -12.16 10.25
N GLY A 70 -1.66 -11.88 10.88
CA GLY A 70 -1.33 -12.31 12.23
C GLY A 70 -2.27 -11.71 13.29
N ALA A 71 -2.59 -10.42 13.18
CA ALA A 71 -3.55 -9.78 14.07
C ALA A 71 -4.96 -10.39 13.94
N THR A 72 -5.45 -10.60 12.71
CA THR A 72 -6.75 -11.21 12.46
C THR A 72 -6.80 -12.65 12.96
N LEU A 73 -5.75 -13.45 12.73
CA LEU A 73 -5.67 -14.82 13.22
C LEU A 73 -5.62 -14.86 14.75
N ALA A 74 -4.82 -14.01 15.40
CA ALA A 74 -4.76 -13.92 16.85
C ALA A 74 -6.11 -13.50 17.45
N ALA A 75 -6.81 -12.56 16.84
CA ALA A 75 -8.15 -12.15 17.28
C ALA A 75 -9.17 -13.29 17.14
N HIS A 76 -9.10 -14.05 16.03
CA HIS A 76 -9.96 -15.21 15.79
C HIS A 76 -9.71 -16.34 16.82
N LEU A 77 -8.45 -16.72 17.03
CA LEU A 77 -8.05 -17.77 17.97
C LEU A 77 -8.32 -17.41 19.43
N THR A 78 -8.39 -16.11 19.74
CA THR A 78 -8.74 -15.62 21.09
C THR A 78 -10.22 -15.24 21.23
N HIS A 79 -11.06 -15.66 20.26
CA HIS A 79 -12.51 -15.47 20.26
C HIS A 79 -12.94 -14.03 20.57
N ARG A 80 -12.28 -13.05 19.94
CA ARG A 80 -12.65 -11.64 20.09
C ARG A 80 -14.04 -11.37 19.51
N SER A 81 -14.70 -10.37 20.06
CA SER A 81 -16.04 -9.96 19.64
C SER A 81 -16.07 -9.48 18.19
N ASP A 82 -17.26 -9.50 17.59
CA ASP A 82 -17.48 -9.03 16.22
C ASP A 82 -17.08 -7.57 16.02
N ALA A 83 -17.18 -6.74 17.08
CA ALA A 83 -16.72 -5.36 17.07
C ALA A 83 -15.22 -5.21 16.75
N VAL A 84 -14.40 -6.20 17.14
CA VAL A 84 -12.96 -6.25 16.83
C VAL A 84 -12.72 -7.01 15.52
N MET A 85 -13.44 -8.11 15.28
CA MET A 85 -13.22 -8.96 14.11
C MET A 85 -13.62 -8.27 12.80
N PHE A 86 -14.72 -7.51 12.78
CA PHE A 86 -15.20 -6.83 11.57
C PHE A 86 -14.17 -5.86 10.97
N PRO A 87 -13.60 -4.89 11.71
CA PRO A 87 -12.58 -4.00 11.15
C PRO A 87 -11.29 -4.74 10.75
N LEU A 88 -10.92 -5.83 11.44
CA LEU A 88 -9.79 -6.67 11.04
C LEU A 88 -10.04 -7.41 9.71
N PHE A 89 -11.25 -7.93 9.49
CA PHE A 89 -11.63 -8.51 8.20
C PHE A 89 -11.68 -7.45 7.10
N ALA A 90 -12.20 -6.25 7.38
CA ALA A 90 -12.16 -5.13 6.44
C ALA A 90 -10.71 -4.76 6.07
N ALA A 91 -9.79 -4.74 7.03
CA ALA A 91 -8.36 -4.52 6.79
C ALA A 91 -7.73 -5.63 5.94
N CYS A 92 -8.07 -6.91 6.19
CA CYS A 92 -7.64 -8.02 5.33
C CYS A 92 -8.16 -7.87 3.89
N GLY A 93 -9.45 -7.54 3.72
CA GLY A 93 -10.06 -7.32 2.41
C GLY A 93 -9.41 -6.16 1.65
N GLY A 94 -9.21 -5.02 2.31
CA GLY A 94 -8.48 -3.89 1.74
C GLY A 94 -7.03 -4.22 1.39
N THR A 95 -6.38 -5.07 2.21
CA THR A 95 -5.03 -5.57 1.94
C THR A 95 -5.00 -6.37 0.64
N ILE A 96 -5.87 -7.36 0.50
CA ILE A 96 -6.01 -8.15 -0.73
C ILE A 96 -6.26 -7.25 -1.94
N ALA A 97 -7.22 -6.31 -1.82
CA ALA A 97 -7.57 -5.39 -2.89
C ALA A 97 -6.37 -4.55 -3.35
N HIS A 98 -5.59 -3.96 -2.42
CA HIS A 98 -4.42 -3.18 -2.84
C HIS A 98 -3.29 -4.05 -3.40
N PHE A 99 -3.14 -5.32 -2.98
CA PHE A 99 -2.18 -6.24 -3.61
C PHE A 99 -2.58 -6.57 -5.05
N LEU A 100 -3.87 -6.75 -5.33
CA LEU A 100 -4.36 -6.89 -6.71
C LEU A 100 -4.07 -5.65 -7.54
N CYS A 101 -4.31 -4.44 -7.00
CA CYS A 101 -3.92 -3.20 -7.68
C CYS A 101 -2.40 -3.11 -7.91
N THR A 102 -1.57 -3.57 -6.96
CA THR A 102 -0.12 -3.64 -7.13
C THR A 102 0.27 -4.61 -8.25
N ALA A 103 -0.37 -5.77 -8.34
CA ALA A 103 -0.10 -6.75 -9.41
C ALA A 103 -0.39 -6.18 -10.81
N LEU A 104 -1.31 -5.22 -10.92
CA LEU A 104 -1.64 -4.53 -12.17
C LEU A 104 -0.79 -3.26 -12.38
N ALA A 105 -0.40 -2.57 -11.32
CA ALA A 105 0.47 -1.39 -11.39
C ALA A 105 1.94 -1.75 -11.67
N ALA A 106 2.51 -2.68 -10.89
CA ALA A 106 3.94 -2.98 -10.89
C ALA A 106 4.52 -3.32 -12.27
N PRO A 107 3.87 -4.15 -13.13
CA PRO A 107 4.40 -4.44 -14.46
C PRO A 107 4.58 -3.18 -15.32
N ASN A 108 3.71 -2.17 -15.16
CA ASN A 108 3.82 -0.92 -15.90
C ASN A 108 5.06 -0.12 -15.47
N MET A 109 5.34 -0.04 -14.16
CA MET A 109 6.54 0.61 -13.64
C MET A 109 7.82 -0.16 -14.02
N LEU A 110 7.80 -1.50 -13.86
CA LEU A 110 8.94 -2.36 -14.20
C LEU A 110 9.31 -2.30 -15.68
N SER A 111 8.32 -2.09 -16.57
CA SER A 111 8.56 -1.94 -18.00
C SER A 111 9.38 -0.70 -18.38
N LEU A 112 9.56 0.26 -17.47
CA LEU A 112 10.37 1.45 -17.73
C LEU A 112 11.89 1.16 -17.68
N ARG A 113 12.31 0.00 -17.16
CA ARG A 113 13.72 -0.30 -16.81
C ARG A 113 14.69 -0.21 -18.00
N SER A 114 14.29 -0.70 -19.16
CA SER A 114 15.20 -0.95 -20.29
C SER A 114 14.80 -0.26 -21.60
N VAL A 115 13.69 0.50 -21.60
CA VAL A 115 13.18 1.13 -22.83
C VAL A 115 13.87 2.49 -23.05
N SER A 116 14.21 2.79 -24.31
CA SER A 116 14.71 4.10 -24.73
C SER A 116 13.68 5.21 -24.41
N ASN A 117 14.04 6.47 -24.63
CA ASN A 117 13.15 7.61 -24.36
C ASN A 117 12.01 7.74 -25.39
N ASP A 118 11.35 6.64 -25.77
CA ASP A 118 10.10 6.64 -26.53
C ASP A 118 8.99 7.23 -25.66
N GLU A 119 8.71 8.51 -25.88
CA GLU A 119 7.76 9.27 -25.09
C GLU A 119 6.35 8.68 -25.11
N ALA A 120 5.91 8.15 -26.25
CA ALA A 120 4.57 7.59 -26.39
C ALA A 120 4.42 6.29 -25.60
N PHE A 121 5.46 5.44 -25.61
CA PHE A 121 5.48 4.25 -24.77
C PHE A 121 5.50 4.62 -23.28
N LEU A 122 6.39 5.53 -22.87
CA LEU A 122 6.53 5.96 -21.49
C LEU A 122 5.23 6.58 -20.95
N ALA A 123 4.60 7.46 -21.73
CA ALA A 123 3.33 8.09 -21.35
C ALA A 123 2.24 7.05 -21.06
N ARG A 124 2.02 6.10 -21.98
CA ARG A 124 1.01 5.04 -21.81
C ARG A 124 1.25 4.20 -20.55
N LYS A 125 2.50 3.81 -20.30
CA LYS A 125 2.85 3.00 -19.12
C LYS A 125 2.69 3.78 -17.82
N LEU A 126 3.10 5.04 -17.80
CA LEU A 126 2.96 5.91 -16.64
C LEU A 126 1.49 6.23 -16.32
N ASP A 127 0.64 6.38 -17.34
CA ASP A 127 -0.79 6.62 -17.15
C ASP A 127 -1.52 5.36 -16.66
N ALA A 128 -1.17 4.18 -17.19
CA ALA A 128 -1.66 2.91 -16.68
C ALA A 128 -1.22 2.68 -15.22
N PHE A 129 0.07 2.93 -14.91
CA PHE A 129 0.57 2.86 -13.54
C PHE A 129 -0.19 3.83 -12.64
N ALA A 130 -0.36 5.10 -13.04
CA ALA A 130 -1.02 6.11 -12.22
C ALA A 130 -2.47 5.73 -11.88
N THR A 131 -3.20 5.17 -12.84
CA THR A 131 -4.57 4.68 -12.63
C THR A 131 -4.62 3.58 -11.57
N TRP A 132 -3.83 2.51 -11.75
CA TRP A 132 -3.81 1.39 -10.80
C TRP A 132 -3.24 1.80 -9.44
N HIS A 133 -2.28 2.71 -9.42
CA HIS A 133 -1.71 3.26 -8.20
C HIS A 133 -2.72 4.11 -7.42
N GLY A 134 -3.61 4.82 -8.11
CA GLY A 134 -4.73 5.55 -7.48
C GLY A 134 -5.64 4.60 -6.70
N TYR A 135 -6.10 3.50 -7.34
CA TYR A 135 -6.90 2.48 -6.66
C TYR A 135 -6.14 1.81 -5.51
N ARG A 136 -4.86 1.48 -5.72
CA ARG A 136 -3.98 0.94 -4.67
C ARG A 136 -3.93 1.85 -3.45
N THR A 137 -3.79 3.16 -3.68
CA THR A 137 -3.71 4.18 -2.62
C THR A 137 -5.01 4.26 -1.84
N LEU A 138 -6.16 4.24 -2.52
CA LEU A 138 -7.47 4.22 -1.88
C LEU A 138 -7.61 3.02 -0.93
N PHE A 139 -7.31 1.81 -1.42
CA PHE A 139 -7.43 0.61 -0.59
C PHE A 139 -6.42 0.59 0.56
N GLN A 140 -5.19 1.07 0.36
CA GLN A 140 -4.21 1.17 1.46
C GLN A 140 -4.66 2.17 2.53
N PHE A 141 -5.25 3.29 2.14
CA PHE A 141 -5.81 4.26 3.08
C PHE A 141 -7.00 3.66 3.85
N LEU A 142 -7.92 2.98 3.17
CA LEU A 142 -9.05 2.30 3.81
C LEU A 142 -8.60 1.18 4.76
N THR A 143 -7.57 0.41 4.40
CA THR A 143 -6.96 -0.59 5.29
C THR A 143 -6.40 0.06 6.55
N PHE A 144 -5.68 1.18 6.40
CA PHE A 144 -5.16 1.92 7.55
C PHE A 144 -6.30 2.41 8.46
N VAL A 145 -7.37 2.98 7.90
CA VAL A 145 -8.56 3.41 8.67
C VAL A 145 -9.21 2.22 9.39
N ALA A 146 -9.34 1.08 8.73
CA ALA A 146 -9.88 -0.13 9.34
C ALA A 146 -9.01 -0.65 10.51
N LEU A 147 -7.68 -0.56 10.39
CA LEU A 147 -6.76 -0.93 11.47
C LEU A 147 -6.83 0.04 12.66
N VAL A 148 -6.97 1.35 12.42
CA VAL A 148 -7.22 2.34 13.48
C VAL A 148 -8.55 2.04 14.18
N TRP A 149 -9.59 1.70 13.42
CA TRP A 149 -10.85 1.28 13.99
C TRP A 149 -10.70 0.01 14.84
N ALA A 150 -10.00 -1.02 14.36
CA ALA A 150 -9.73 -2.22 15.14
C ALA A 150 -9.00 -1.90 16.45
N LEU A 151 -8.03 -0.98 16.43
CA LEU A 151 -7.30 -0.54 17.61
C LEU A 151 -8.23 0.13 18.64
N VAL A 152 -9.12 1.02 18.19
CA VAL A 152 -10.11 1.66 19.06
C VAL A 152 -11.08 0.64 19.64
N ALA A 153 -11.58 -0.30 18.81
CA ALA A 153 -12.48 -1.36 19.25
C ALA A 153 -11.83 -2.27 20.32
N ILE A 154 -10.56 -2.62 20.14
CA ILE A 154 -9.81 -3.38 21.15
C ILE A 154 -9.73 -2.62 22.47
N ASN A 155 -9.50 -1.30 22.43
CA ASN A 155 -9.41 -0.48 23.64
C ASN A 155 -10.76 -0.28 24.34
N GLN A 156 -11.88 -0.32 23.62
CA GLN A 156 -13.22 -0.18 24.19
C GLN A 156 -13.77 -1.48 24.81
N VAL A 157 -13.23 -2.63 24.40
CA VAL A 157 -13.68 -3.97 24.83
C VAL A 157 -12.65 -4.66 25.74
N ALA A 158 -11.48 -4.05 25.95
CA ALA A 158 -10.45 -4.50 26.90
C ALA A 158 -10.79 -4.09 28.34
#